data_AF-A0A4D9DGC6-F1
#
_entry.id   AF-A0A4D9DGC6-F1
#
_cell.length_a   1.000
_cell.length_b   1.000
_cell.length_c   1.000
_cell.angle_alpha   90.00
_cell.angle_beta   90.00
_cell.angle_gamma   90.00
#
_symmetry.space_group_name_H-M   'P 1'
#
loop_
_entity.id
_entity.type
_entity.pdbx_description
1 polymer ?
#
loop_
_entity_poly.entity_id
_entity_poly.type
_entity_poly.pdbx_seq_one_letter_code
_entity_poly.pdbx_strand_id
1 'polypeptide(L)'
;MVPCDACASGQASLREVGKAIISICHSQNIPSSLGKFQEMVEETLGNKPLTTMDMSFWASEQSKDLSRINKHLGVLMQLINPLKAELEESEKQKDELRKQVEDFDKLLQKENETQERQRKEAEQYLEEKIKENLQITAKLEKDKEDLRTGAVVLEERISTLKEELLSQQATMRELELTKSTLLEEMRTKMDHKSQMTKLEDQVQLLTSQLENASHGLSGATTQLDKEKAKVESMLRHEEVRPWQEPDLLLPTLPESNSLLLSTRPSLAGPGPCCSIHTSPVIPSLLFCSAPSAAAQLCFHLRLMPGL
;
A
#
# COMPACT_ATOMS: atom_id res chain seq x y z
N MET A 1 -21.02 40.96 129.90
CA MET A 1 -20.46 39.63 130.18
C MET A 1 -19.29 39.40 129.24
N VAL A 2 -18.19 38.83 129.71
CA VAL A 2 -17.11 38.32 128.84
C VAL A 2 -17.54 36.94 128.34
N PRO A 3 -17.34 36.56 127.08
CA PRO A 3 -17.59 35.19 126.62
C PRO A 3 -16.69 34.21 127.39
N CYS A 4 -17.15 33.00 127.70
CA CYS A 4 -16.23 31.96 128.15
C CYS A 4 -15.34 31.50 126.97
N ASP A 5 -14.19 30.90 127.28
CA ASP A 5 -13.19 30.51 126.28
C ASP A 5 -13.77 29.56 125.20
N ALA A 6 -14.73 28.70 125.59
CA ALA A 6 -15.46 27.85 124.64
C ALA A 6 -16.32 28.64 123.65
N CYS A 7 -16.97 29.72 124.08
CA CYS A 7 -17.71 30.63 123.19
C CYS A 7 -16.76 31.45 122.31
N ALA A 8 -15.63 31.91 122.84
CA ALA A 8 -14.63 32.65 122.07
C ALA A 8 -14.01 31.76 120.97
N SER A 9 -13.61 30.54 121.31
CA SER A 9 -13.11 29.52 120.37
C SER A 9 -14.16 29.16 119.32
N GLY A 10 -15.41 28.89 119.74
CA GLY A 10 -16.51 28.59 118.83
C GLY A 10 -16.81 29.72 117.83
N GLN A 11 -16.76 30.98 118.26
CA GLN A 11 -16.92 32.13 117.36
C GLN A 11 -15.73 32.31 116.42
N ALA A 12 -14.51 31.98 116.84
CA ALA A 12 -13.33 32.01 115.96
C ALA A 12 -13.46 30.98 114.84
N SER A 13 -13.77 29.71 115.17
CA SER A 13 -14.00 28.65 114.17
C SER A 13 -15.19 28.97 113.25
N LEU A 14 -16.26 29.58 113.77
CA LEU A 14 -17.42 30.00 112.96
C LEU A 14 -17.03 31.04 111.89
N ARG A 15 -16.18 32.01 112.25
CA ARG A 15 -15.64 33.02 111.31
C ARG A 15 -14.69 32.39 110.28
N GLU A 16 -13.85 31.44 110.68
CA GLU A 16 -12.95 30.71 109.78
C GLU A 16 -13.72 29.88 108.74
N VAL A 17 -14.68 29.06 109.17
CA VAL A 17 -15.56 28.28 108.28
C VAL A 17 -16.37 29.21 107.37
N GLY A 18 -16.82 30.37 107.88
CA GLY A 18 -17.49 31.37 107.06
C GLY A 18 -16.61 31.93 105.95
N LYS A 19 -15.37 32.33 106.27
CA LYS A 19 -14.38 32.78 105.27
C LYS A 19 -14.11 31.71 104.19
N ALA A 20 -14.03 30.44 104.58
CA ALA A 20 -13.89 29.34 103.62
C ALA A 20 -15.10 29.23 102.68
N ILE A 21 -16.34 29.33 103.19
CA ILE A 21 -17.57 29.30 102.39
C ILE A 21 -17.65 30.50 101.44
N ILE A 22 -17.28 31.70 101.90
CA ILE A 22 -17.21 32.91 101.08
C ILE A 22 -16.20 32.75 99.93
N SER A 23 -15.02 32.19 100.23
CA SER A 23 -13.98 31.89 99.24
C SER A 23 -14.46 30.87 98.19
N ILE A 24 -15.18 29.83 98.60
CA ILE A 24 -15.80 28.87 97.67
C ILE A 24 -16.80 29.58 96.77
N CYS A 25 -17.75 30.34 97.34
CA CYS A 25 -18.71 31.13 96.57
C CYS A 25 -18.03 32.04 95.54
N HIS A 26 -17.00 32.80 95.95
CA HIS A 26 -16.25 33.69 95.06
C HIS A 26 -15.54 32.92 93.93
N SER A 27 -14.86 31.81 94.26
CA SER A 27 -14.15 30.97 93.25
C SER A 27 -15.08 30.38 92.19
N GLN A 28 -16.34 30.11 92.54
CA GLN A 28 -17.38 29.58 91.64
C GLN A 28 -18.26 30.69 91.02
N ASN A 29 -17.93 31.97 91.24
CA ASN A 29 -18.72 33.13 90.82
C ASN A 29 -20.19 33.11 91.33
N ILE A 30 -20.41 32.53 92.51
CA ILE A 30 -21.71 32.48 93.21
C ILE A 30 -21.81 33.67 94.18
N PRO A 31 -22.94 34.39 94.24
CA PRO A 31 -23.12 35.47 95.21
C PRO A 31 -23.19 34.93 96.64
N SER A 32 -22.26 35.38 97.49
CA SER A 32 -22.26 35.07 98.93
C SER A 32 -23.17 36.03 99.71
N SER A 33 -24.09 35.46 100.49
CA SER A 33 -24.85 36.12 101.55
C SER A 33 -23.94 36.40 102.75
N LEU A 34 -23.12 35.41 103.11
CA LEU A 34 -22.30 35.45 104.32
C LEU A 34 -21.18 36.50 104.20
N GLY A 35 -20.62 36.71 103.01
CA GLY A 35 -19.61 37.72 102.74
C GLY A 35 -20.13 39.13 103.03
N LYS A 36 -21.31 39.47 102.51
CA LYS A 36 -21.97 40.76 102.76
C LYS A 36 -22.30 40.97 104.24
N PHE A 37 -22.69 39.91 104.96
CA PHE A 37 -22.93 39.99 106.39
C PHE A 37 -21.62 40.12 107.18
N GLN A 38 -20.56 39.41 106.78
CA GLN A 38 -19.25 39.50 107.41
C GLN A 38 -18.66 40.91 107.25
N GLU A 39 -18.72 41.51 106.06
CA GLU A 39 -18.32 42.89 105.81
C GLU A 39 -19.05 43.86 106.76
N MET A 40 -20.39 43.80 106.81
CA MET A 40 -21.22 44.61 107.72
C MET A 40 -20.88 44.42 109.21
N VAL A 41 -20.59 43.17 109.63
CA VAL A 41 -20.21 42.83 111.01
C VAL A 41 -18.80 43.32 111.34
N GLU A 42 -17.85 43.21 110.42
CA GLU A 42 -16.49 43.71 110.59
C GLU A 42 -16.48 45.25 110.66
N GLU A 43 -17.32 45.94 109.88
CA GLU A 43 -17.53 47.40 109.96
C GLU A 43 -18.22 47.85 111.27
N THR A 44 -19.27 47.14 111.71
CA THR A 44 -20.12 47.58 112.84
C THR A 44 -19.60 47.15 114.22
N LEU A 45 -19.09 45.92 114.31
CA LEU A 45 -18.67 45.29 115.57
C LEU A 45 -17.15 45.10 115.66
N GLY A 46 -16.44 45.05 114.53
CA GLY A 46 -15.02 44.73 114.48
C GLY A 46 -14.71 43.39 115.16
N ASN A 47 -13.66 43.39 116.00
CA ASN A 47 -13.23 42.21 116.76
C ASN A 47 -14.08 41.91 118.01
N LYS A 48 -15.24 42.54 118.19
CA LYS A 48 -16.13 42.24 119.34
C LYS A 48 -16.76 40.84 119.20
N PRO A 49 -17.06 40.16 120.31
CA PRO A 49 -17.83 38.93 120.29
C PRO A 49 -19.20 39.15 119.64
N LEU A 50 -19.62 38.19 118.82
CA LEU A 50 -20.96 38.16 118.21
C LEU A 50 -22.02 38.00 119.30
N THR A 51 -23.15 38.69 119.17
CA THR A 51 -24.33 38.43 120.01
C THR A 51 -25.03 37.15 119.58
N THR A 52 -25.91 36.60 120.42
CA THR A 52 -26.75 35.44 120.09
C THR A 52 -27.58 35.67 118.81
N MET A 53 -28.00 36.92 118.57
CA MET A 53 -28.73 37.29 117.36
C MET A 53 -27.81 37.28 116.12
N ASP A 54 -26.60 37.83 116.22
CA ASP A 54 -25.62 37.80 115.13
C ASP A 54 -25.21 36.36 114.77
N MET A 55 -25.02 35.50 115.77
CA MET A 55 -24.74 34.08 115.57
C MET A 55 -25.90 33.35 114.88
N SER A 56 -27.14 33.69 115.23
CA SER A 56 -28.35 33.14 114.59
C SER A 56 -28.47 33.57 113.12
N PHE A 57 -28.16 34.85 112.84
CA PHE A 57 -28.16 35.38 111.48
C PHE A 57 -27.00 34.83 110.64
N TRP A 58 -25.80 34.70 111.22
CA TRP A 58 -24.64 34.07 110.59
C TRP A 58 -24.96 32.65 110.13
N ALA A 59 -25.58 31.83 111.00
CA ALA A 59 -26.00 30.47 110.64
C ALA A 59 -27.03 30.45 109.49
N SER A 60 -27.93 31.45 109.43
CA SER A 60 -28.90 31.62 108.34
C SER A 60 -28.21 31.97 107.01
N GLU A 61 -27.34 32.98 106.98
CA GLU A 61 -26.61 33.37 105.76
C GLU A 61 -25.62 32.29 105.30
N GLN A 62 -24.97 31.59 106.22
CA GLN A 62 -24.14 30.42 105.95
C GLN A 62 -24.95 29.29 105.30
N SER A 63 -26.15 29.00 105.83
CA SER A 63 -27.06 27.99 105.26
C SER A 63 -27.55 28.36 103.86
N LYS A 64 -27.79 29.66 103.59
CA LYS A 64 -28.14 30.15 102.25
C LYS A 64 -27.00 29.93 101.26
N ASP A 65 -25.76 30.20 101.65
CA ASP A 65 -24.60 30.00 100.77
C ASP A 65 -24.32 28.52 100.51
N LEU A 66 -24.37 27.65 101.52
CA LEU A 66 -24.28 26.20 101.33
C LEU A 66 -25.38 25.65 100.40
N SER A 67 -26.60 26.18 100.51
CA SER A 67 -27.71 25.84 99.60
C SER A 67 -27.44 26.29 98.15
N ARG A 68 -26.88 27.49 97.95
CA ARG A 68 -26.46 28.00 96.63
C ARG A 68 -25.34 27.14 96.02
N ILE A 69 -24.32 26.80 96.82
CA ILE A 69 -23.21 25.91 96.41
C ILE A 69 -23.76 24.55 95.98
N ASN A 70 -24.63 23.93 96.79
CA ASN A 70 -25.23 22.63 96.48
C ASN A 70 -26.08 22.67 95.20
N LYS A 71 -26.85 23.75 94.99
CA LYS A 71 -27.60 23.96 93.73
C LYS A 71 -26.67 24.10 92.53
N HIS A 72 -25.57 24.85 92.66
CA HIS A 72 -24.58 25.02 91.58
C HIS A 72 -23.90 23.69 91.23
N LEU A 73 -23.49 22.91 92.23
CA LEU A 73 -22.94 21.57 92.04
C LEU A 73 -23.93 20.64 91.33
N GLY A 74 -25.21 20.69 91.69
CA GLY A 74 -26.28 19.96 91.00
C GLY A 74 -26.40 20.33 89.51
N VAL A 75 -26.33 21.62 89.17
CA VAL A 75 -26.35 22.10 87.78
C VAL A 75 -25.10 21.66 87.02
N LEU A 76 -23.91 21.76 87.61
CA LEU A 76 -22.67 21.27 86.97
C LEU A 76 -22.74 19.77 86.69
N MET A 77 -23.24 18.97 87.64
CA MET A 77 -23.43 17.52 87.45
C MET A 77 -24.39 17.21 86.29
N GLN A 78 -25.47 18.01 86.15
CA GLN A 78 -26.43 17.88 85.06
C GLN A 78 -25.84 18.27 83.69
N LEU A 79 -24.87 19.17 83.63
CA LEU A 79 -24.17 19.55 82.38
C LEU A 79 -23.05 18.56 81.99
N ILE A 80 -22.36 17.97 82.98
CA ILE A 80 -21.27 17.02 82.75
C ILE A 80 -21.76 15.71 82.11
N ASN A 81 -22.97 15.25 82.45
CA ASN A 81 -23.49 13.97 81.96
C ASN A 81 -23.79 13.96 80.44
N PRO A 82 -24.48 14.97 79.85
CA PRO A 82 -24.60 15.11 78.40
C PRO A 82 -23.24 15.18 77.70
N LEU A 83 -22.30 15.99 78.19
CA LEU A 83 -20.97 16.13 77.59
C LEU A 83 -20.18 14.81 77.56
N LYS A 84 -20.33 13.96 78.59
CA LYS A 84 -19.76 12.60 78.60
C LYS A 84 -20.39 11.69 77.54
N ALA A 85 -21.72 11.77 77.36
CA ALA A 85 -22.42 10.98 76.35
C ALA A 85 -22.08 11.44 74.92
N GLU A 86 -22.00 12.75 74.68
CA GLU A 86 -21.56 13.33 73.41
C GLU A 86 -20.10 12.97 73.08
N LEU A 87 -19.22 12.94 74.09
CA LEU A 87 -17.84 12.47 73.92
C LEU A 87 -17.79 10.98 73.54
N GLU A 88 -18.49 10.11 74.26
CA GLU A 88 -18.53 8.67 73.96
C GLU A 88 -19.09 8.38 72.55
N GLU A 89 -20.11 9.14 72.13
CA GLU A 89 -20.66 9.04 70.77
C GLU A 89 -19.70 9.56 69.70
N SER A 90 -19.03 10.70 69.95
CA SER A 90 -17.99 11.21 69.03
C SER A 90 -16.80 10.25 68.89
N GLU A 91 -16.43 9.55 69.96
CA GLU A 91 -15.39 8.52 69.91
C GLU A 91 -15.81 7.31 69.08
N LYS A 92 -17.05 6.83 69.21
CA LYS A 92 -17.61 5.77 68.35
C LYS A 92 -17.62 6.18 66.88
N GLN A 93 -18.05 7.40 66.57
CA GLN A 93 -18.06 7.92 65.20
C GLN A 93 -16.66 8.03 64.61
N LYS A 94 -15.68 8.49 65.39
CA LYS A 94 -14.26 8.55 65.01
C LYS A 94 -13.69 7.16 64.71
N ASP A 95 -14.02 6.15 65.52
CA ASP A 95 -13.51 4.78 65.33
C ASP A 95 -14.20 4.06 64.15
N GLU A 96 -15.49 4.31 63.91
CA GLU A 96 -16.20 3.84 62.70
C GLU A 96 -15.66 4.52 61.42
N LEU A 97 -15.41 5.83 61.44
CA LEU A 97 -14.76 6.53 60.32
C LEU A 97 -13.34 6.01 60.07
N ARG A 98 -12.56 5.72 61.12
CA ARG A 98 -11.22 5.10 60.97
C ARG A 98 -11.32 3.76 60.27
N LYS A 99 -12.25 2.90 60.70
CA LYS A 99 -12.49 1.60 60.08
C LYS A 99 -12.91 1.73 58.61
N GLN A 100 -13.77 2.68 58.27
CA GLN A 100 -14.16 2.94 56.88
C GLN A 100 -12.96 3.37 56.02
N VAL A 101 -12.07 4.24 56.53
CA VAL A 101 -10.81 4.60 55.85
C VAL A 101 -9.93 3.36 55.63
N GLU A 102 -9.71 2.54 56.65
CA GLU A 102 -8.93 1.30 56.52
C GLU A 102 -9.55 0.32 55.50
N ASP A 103 -10.87 0.22 55.43
CA ASP A 103 -11.55 -0.65 54.46
C ASP A 103 -11.52 -0.09 53.04
N PHE A 104 -11.60 1.24 52.86
CA PHE A 104 -11.35 1.89 51.56
C PHE A 104 -9.90 1.73 51.09
N ASP A 105 -8.91 1.86 51.97
CA ASP A 105 -7.49 1.63 51.65
C ASP A 105 -7.26 0.19 51.17
N LYS A 106 -7.85 -0.81 51.84
CA LYS A 106 -7.80 -2.23 51.43
C LYS A 106 -8.46 -2.47 50.06
N LEU A 107 -9.54 -1.77 49.74
CA LEU A 107 -10.21 -1.87 48.44
C LEU A 107 -9.38 -1.19 47.35
N LEU A 108 -8.86 0.01 47.61
CA LEU A 108 -8.00 0.76 46.70
C LEU A 108 -6.72 0.00 46.37
N GLN A 109 -6.10 -0.65 47.36
CA GLN A 109 -4.93 -1.49 47.12
C GLN A 109 -5.26 -2.66 46.17
N LYS A 110 -6.38 -3.38 46.40
CA LYS A 110 -6.80 -4.51 45.54
C LYS A 110 -7.13 -4.07 44.12
N GLU A 111 -7.74 -2.90 43.95
CA GLU A 111 -8.02 -2.33 42.64
C GLU A 111 -6.73 -1.98 41.91
N ASN A 112 -5.79 -1.28 42.57
CA ASN A 112 -4.48 -0.96 42.02
C ASN A 112 -3.69 -2.22 41.62
N GLU A 113 -3.67 -3.26 42.46
CA GLU A 113 -3.03 -4.55 42.14
C GLU A 113 -3.68 -5.25 40.93
N THR A 114 -5.00 -5.11 40.77
CA THR A 114 -5.76 -5.70 39.65
C THR A 114 -5.53 -4.91 38.36
N GLN A 115 -5.59 -3.58 38.42
CA GLN A 115 -5.32 -2.69 37.30
C GLN A 115 -3.89 -2.83 36.78
N GLU A 116 -2.90 -2.94 37.69
CA GLU A 116 -1.50 -3.14 37.34
C GLU A 116 -1.25 -4.51 36.69
N ARG A 117 -1.96 -5.55 37.14
CA ARG A 117 -1.93 -6.88 36.49
C ARG A 117 -2.51 -6.82 35.08
N GLN A 118 -3.69 -6.23 34.92
CA GLN A 118 -4.34 -6.05 33.60
C GLN A 118 -3.47 -5.22 32.65
N ARG A 119 -2.82 -4.17 33.15
CA ARG A 119 -1.88 -3.34 32.36
C ARG A 119 -0.73 -4.19 31.83
N LYS A 120 -0.09 -5.01 32.68
CA LYS A 120 1.01 -5.90 32.29
C LYS A 120 0.58 -6.99 31.31
N GLU A 121 -0.57 -7.61 31.53
CA GLU A 121 -1.14 -8.61 30.61
C GLU A 121 -1.44 -8.00 29.22
N ALA A 122 -2.02 -6.79 29.19
CA ALA A 122 -2.29 -6.07 27.95
C ALA A 122 -1.00 -5.62 27.24
N GLU A 123 0.00 -5.15 27.99
CA GLU A 123 1.31 -4.74 27.45
C GLU A 123 2.06 -5.93 26.85
N GLN A 124 2.11 -7.07 27.54
CA GLN A 124 2.69 -8.32 27.04
C GLN A 124 1.99 -8.81 25.77
N TYR A 125 0.65 -8.84 25.77
CA TYR A 125 -0.14 -9.23 24.60
C TYR A 125 0.10 -8.31 23.40
N LEU A 126 0.20 -7.00 23.62
CA LEU A 126 0.55 -6.04 22.56
C LEU A 126 1.97 -6.24 22.05
N GLU A 127 2.94 -6.48 22.94
CA GLU A 127 4.34 -6.73 22.55
C GLU A 127 4.48 -8.01 21.70
N GLU A 128 3.78 -9.09 22.07
CA GLU A 128 3.70 -10.32 21.28
C GLU A 128 3.07 -10.06 19.90
N LYS A 129 1.95 -9.34 19.83
CA LYS A 129 1.31 -9.01 18.55
C LYS A 129 2.15 -8.07 17.68
N ILE A 130 2.93 -7.18 18.27
CA ILE A 130 3.91 -6.36 17.54
C ILE A 130 5.02 -7.26 16.96
N LYS A 131 5.56 -8.21 17.74
CA LYS A 131 6.58 -9.16 17.26
C LYS A 131 6.06 -10.04 16.12
N GLU A 132 4.85 -10.59 16.24
CA GLU A 132 4.18 -11.35 15.18
C GLU A 132 4.00 -10.51 13.90
N ASN A 133 3.45 -9.30 14.03
CA ASN A 133 3.21 -8.41 12.89
C ASN A 133 4.52 -8.00 12.19
N LEU A 134 5.60 -7.75 12.93
CA LEU A 134 6.92 -7.46 12.38
C LEU A 134 7.48 -8.65 11.58
N GLN A 135 7.33 -9.88 12.09
CA GLN A 135 7.73 -11.09 11.36
C GLN A 135 6.91 -11.31 10.09
N ILE A 136 5.59 -11.11 10.14
CA ILE A 136 4.69 -11.21 8.98
C ILE A 136 5.05 -10.15 7.94
N THR A 137 5.29 -8.91 8.36
CA THR A 137 5.67 -7.79 7.48
C THR A 137 7.01 -8.08 6.80
N ALA A 138 8.04 -8.46 7.57
CA ALA A 138 9.35 -8.78 7.01
C ALA A 138 9.31 -9.95 6.01
N LYS A 139 8.46 -10.96 6.25
CA LYS A 139 8.23 -12.04 5.28
C LYS A 139 7.55 -11.52 4.02
N LEU A 140 6.47 -10.74 4.14
CA LEU A 140 5.75 -10.19 3.00
C LEU A 140 6.60 -9.23 2.16
N GLU A 141 7.48 -8.45 2.79
CA GLU A 141 8.44 -7.59 2.10
C GLU A 141 9.45 -8.40 1.30
N LYS A 142 9.96 -9.51 1.85
CA LYS A 142 10.82 -10.43 1.13
C LYS A 142 10.09 -11.09 -0.05
N ASP A 143 8.93 -11.71 0.20
CA ASP A 143 8.14 -12.40 -0.82
C ASP A 143 7.77 -11.44 -1.97
N LYS A 144 7.50 -10.16 -1.66
CA LYS A 144 7.27 -9.09 -2.64
C LYS A 144 8.50 -8.79 -3.50
N GLU A 145 9.69 -8.72 -2.93
CA GLU A 145 10.92 -8.41 -3.68
C GLU A 145 11.41 -9.61 -4.51
N ASP A 146 11.24 -10.85 -3.99
CA ASP A 146 11.48 -12.08 -4.74
C ASP A 146 10.55 -12.16 -5.97
N LEU A 147 9.25 -11.85 -5.80
CA LEU A 147 8.29 -11.75 -6.92
C LEU A 147 8.62 -10.62 -7.90
N ARG A 148 9.07 -9.47 -7.41
CA ARG A 148 9.48 -8.33 -8.26
C ARG A 148 10.69 -8.69 -9.12
N THR A 149 11.69 -9.33 -8.53
CA THR A 149 12.88 -9.81 -9.22
C THR A 149 12.50 -10.86 -10.28
N GLY A 150 11.62 -11.80 -9.93
CA GLY A 150 11.10 -12.80 -10.87
C GLY A 150 10.34 -12.18 -12.05
N ALA A 151 9.57 -11.10 -11.83
CA ALA A 151 8.87 -10.38 -12.89
C ALA A 151 9.84 -9.75 -13.90
N VAL A 152 10.90 -9.06 -13.44
CA VAL A 152 11.92 -8.47 -14.32
C VAL A 152 12.61 -9.53 -15.18
N VAL A 153 13.02 -10.66 -14.58
CA VAL A 153 13.65 -11.77 -15.32
C VAL A 153 12.72 -12.37 -16.39
N LEU A 154 11.42 -12.43 -16.12
CA LEU A 154 10.43 -12.88 -17.12
C LEU A 154 10.22 -11.85 -18.23
N GLU A 155 10.20 -10.55 -17.92
CA GLU A 155 10.09 -9.47 -18.91
C GLU A 155 11.32 -9.42 -19.84
N GLU A 156 12.53 -9.60 -19.30
CA GLU A 156 13.77 -9.75 -20.06
C GLU A 156 13.68 -10.95 -21.01
N ARG A 157 13.32 -12.14 -20.49
CA ARG A 157 13.19 -13.36 -21.30
C ARG A 157 12.12 -13.24 -22.38
N ILE A 158 11.00 -12.59 -22.10
CA ILE A 158 9.95 -12.30 -23.10
C ILE A 158 10.48 -11.38 -24.19
N SER A 159 11.33 -10.42 -23.84
CA SER A 159 11.94 -9.49 -24.81
C SER A 159 12.94 -10.24 -25.71
N THR A 160 13.83 -11.05 -25.13
CA THR A 160 14.76 -11.91 -25.89
C THR A 160 14.02 -12.85 -26.85
N LEU A 161 12.98 -13.54 -26.38
CA LEU A 161 12.20 -14.46 -27.23
C LEU A 161 11.45 -13.73 -28.36
N LYS A 162 11.04 -12.47 -28.18
CA LYS A 162 10.46 -11.64 -29.25
C LYS A 162 11.51 -11.27 -30.30
N GLU A 163 12.71 -10.91 -29.89
CA GLU A 163 13.83 -10.60 -30.79
C GLU A 163 14.25 -11.84 -31.59
N GLU A 164 14.39 -13.00 -30.92
CA GLU A 164 14.63 -14.29 -31.56
C GLU A 164 13.55 -14.62 -32.59
N LEU A 165 12.26 -14.51 -32.22
CA LEU A 165 11.14 -14.75 -33.13
C LEU A 165 11.16 -13.81 -34.35
N LEU A 166 11.46 -12.53 -34.17
CA LEU A 166 11.56 -11.58 -35.28
C LEU A 166 12.73 -11.92 -36.21
N SER A 167 13.88 -12.33 -35.66
CA SER A 167 15.03 -12.78 -36.45
C SER A 167 14.73 -14.06 -37.24
N GLN A 168 14.05 -15.04 -36.64
CA GLN A 168 13.61 -16.27 -37.33
C GLN A 168 12.58 -15.97 -38.43
N GLN A 169 11.67 -15.01 -38.22
CA GLN A 169 10.78 -14.57 -39.29
C GLN A 169 11.50 -13.82 -40.41
N ALA A 170 12.60 -13.12 -40.12
CA ALA A 170 13.40 -12.46 -41.16
C ALA A 170 14.13 -13.51 -42.04
N THR A 171 14.80 -14.48 -41.41
CA THR A 171 15.49 -15.55 -42.15
C THR A 171 14.51 -16.45 -42.91
N MET A 172 13.31 -16.70 -42.37
CA MET A 172 12.25 -17.43 -43.08
C MET A 172 11.83 -16.72 -44.37
N ARG A 173 11.59 -15.40 -44.33
CA ARG A 173 11.24 -14.62 -45.53
C ARG A 173 12.37 -14.59 -46.57
N GLU A 174 13.63 -14.56 -46.12
CA GLU A 174 14.80 -14.65 -46.99
C GLU A 174 14.91 -16.03 -47.68
N LEU A 175 14.64 -17.11 -46.94
CA LEU A 175 14.58 -18.47 -47.49
C LEU A 175 13.41 -18.65 -48.47
N GLU A 176 12.25 -18.03 -48.22
CA GLU A 176 11.11 -18.02 -49.15
C GLU A 176 11.43 -17.24 -50.43
N LEU A 177 12.12 -16.09 -50.31
CA LEU A 177 12.57 -15.29 -51.44
C LEU A 177 13.59 -16.06 -52.29
N THR A 178 14.66 -16.58 -51.68
CA THR A 178 15.70 -17.34 -52.39
C THR A 178 15.14 -18.60 -53.05
N LYS A 179 14.24 -19.33 -52.40
CA LYS A 179 13.48 -20.44 -53.01
C LYS A 179 12.72 -19.99 -54.26
N SER A 180 12.05 -18.84 -54.20
CA SER A 180 11.26 -18.30 -55.32
C SER A 180 12.17 -17.88 -56.49
N THR A 181 13.30 -17.23 -56.20
CA THR A 181 14.33 -16.89 -57.19
C THR A 181 14.91 -18.14 -57.86
N LEU A 182 15.27 -19.16 -57.08
CA LEU A 182 15.80 -20.42 -57.62
C LEU A 182 14.79 -21.18 -58.50
N LEU A 183 13.50 -21.12 -58.20
CA LEU A 183 12.46 -21.71 -59.04
C LEU A 183 12.31 -20.97 -60.39
N GLU A 184 12.41 -19.64 -60.40
CA GLU A 184 12.36 -18.85 -61.64
C GLU A 184 13.65 -19.00 -62.46
N GLU A 185 14.82 -19.09 -61.81
CA GLU A 185 16.06 -19.49 -62.45
C GLU A 185 15.97 -20.89 -63.07
N MET A 186 15.35 -21.85 -62.39
CA MET A 186 15.17 -23.20 -62.93
C MET A 186 14.25 -23.19 -64.16
N ARG A 187 13.14 -22.44 -64.11
CA ARG A 187 12.21 -22.27 -65.23
C ARG A 187 12.93 -21.65 -66.43
N THR A 188 13.57 -20.49 -66.23
CA THR A 188 14.29 -19.80 -67.31
C THR A 188 15.43 -20.65 -67.88
N LYS A 189 16.20 -21.38 -67.06
CA LYS A 189 17.22 -22.34 -67.54
C LYS A 189 16.61 -23.47 -68.39
N MET A 190 15.44 -23.99 -68.01
CA MET A 190 14.70 -25.00 -68.78
C MET A 190 14.19 -24.43 -70.11
N ASP A 191 13.68 -23.20 -70.13
CA ASP A 191 13.24 -22.52 -71.35
C ASP A 191 14.42 -22.30 -72.30
N HIS A 192 15.55 -21.77 -71.82
CA HIS A 192 16.79 -21.64 -72.60
C HIS A 192 17.27 -22.99 -73.14
N LYS A 193 17.23 -24.06 -72.35
CA LYS A 193 17.58 -25.40 -72.82
C LYS A 193 16.64 -25.87 -73.94
N SER A 194 15.34 -25.60 -73.85
CA SER A 194 14.36 -25.94 -74.91
C SER A 194 14.56 -25.12 -76.20
N GLN A 195 15.08 -23.89 -76.08
CA GLN A 195 15.49 -23.08 -77.24
C GLN A 195 16.80 -23.61 -77.83
N MET A 196 17.76 -24.00 -76.98
CA MET A 196 19.02 -24.58 -77.41
C MET A 196 18.80 -25.88 -78.20
N THR A 197 17.96 -26.80 -77.73
CA THR A 197 17.64 -28.02 -78.50
C THR A 197 16.96 -27.71 -79.83
N LYS A 198 16.04 -26.72 -79.89
CA LYS A 198 15.44 -26.27 -81.17
C LYS A 198 16.45 -25.65 -82.13
N LEU A 199 17.50 -25.02 -81.61
CA LEU A 199 18.60 -24.47 -82.41
C LEU A 199 19.55 -25.58 -82.86
N GLU A 200 19.85 -26.56 -82.01
CA GLU A 200 20.59 -27.77 -82.36
C GLU A 200 19.87 -28.56 -83.47
N ASP A 201 18.56 -28.79 -83.35
CA ASP A 201 17.72 -29.43 -84.38
C ASP A 201 17.78 -28.66 -85.72
N GLN A 202 17.71 -27.32 -85.69
CA GLN A 202 17.84 -26.47 -86.88
C GLN A 202 19.24 -26.53 -87.49
N VAL A 203 20.30 -26.52 -86.68
CA VAL A 203 21.68 -26.66 -87.14
C VAL A 203 21.89 -28.04 -87.77
N GLN A 204 21.36 -29.11 -87.18
CA GLN A 204 21.43 -30.45 -87.75
C GLN A 204 20.66 -30.55 -89.08
N LEU A 205 19.46 -29.95 -89.17
CA LEU A 205 18.70 -29.87 -90.42
C LEU A 205 19.48 -29.10 -91.50
N LEU A 206 19.98 -27.90 -91.20
CA LEU A 206 20.77 -27.10 -92.13
C LEU A 206 22.08 -27.81 -92.54
N THR A 207 22.69 -28.56 -91.63
CA THR A 207 23.88 -29.37 -91.94
C THR A 207 23.52 -30.49 -92.92
N SER A 208 22.44 -31.24 -92.70
CA SER A 208 21.98 -32.26 -93.66
C SER A 208 21.56 -31.66 -95.01
N GLN A 209 21.00 -30.44 -95.03
CA GLN A 209 20.72 -29.72 -96.28
C GLN A 209 22.01 -29.31 -97.00
N LEU A 210 23.02 -28.85 -96.27
CA LEU A 210 24.34 -28.50 -96.82
C LEU A 210 25.08 -29.74 -97.33
N GLU A 211 25.03 -30.87 -96.62
CA GLU A 211 25.58 -32.15 -97.06
C GLU A 211 24.86 -32.67 -98.31
N ASN A 212 23.53 -32.60 -98.36
CA ASN A 212 22.75 -32.96 -99.55
C ASN A 212 23.06 -32.03 -100.73
N ALA A 213 23.20 -30.72 -100.50
CA ALA A 213 23.57 -29.76 -101.53
C ALA A 213 25.02 -29.95 -102.01
N SER A 214 25.94 -30.30 -101.10
CA SER A 214 27.33 -30.64 -101.40
C SER A 214 27.43 -31.96 -102.18
N HIS A 215 26.68 -32.99 -101.80
CA HIS A 215 26.56 -34.23 -102.55
C HIS A 215 25.94 -33.99 -103.93
N GLY A 216 24.87 -33.19 -104.01
CA GLY A 216 24.26 -32.75 -105.27
C GLY A 216 25.23 -31.97 -106.15
N LEU A 217 26.02 -31.07 -105.57
CA LEU A 217 27.07 -30.32 -106.27
C LEU A 217 28.19 -31.25 -106.75
N SER A 218 28.66 -32.21 -105.93
CA SER A 218 29.67 -33.19 -106.33
C SER A 218 29.15 -34.14 -107.42
N GLY A 219 27.87 -34.52 -107.35
CA GLY A 219 27.19 -35.28 -108.39
C GLY A 219 27.11 -34.48 -109.69
N ALA A 220 26.68 -33.22 -109.61
CA ALA A 220 26.68 -32.29 -110.73
C ALA A 220 28.10 -32.09 -111.30
N THR A 221 29.13 -31.90 -110.46
CA THR A 221 30.53 -31.79 -110.89
C THR A 221 30.98 -33.06 -111.61
N THR A 222 30.77 -34.26 -111.06
CA THR A 222 31.13 -35.51 -111.75
C THR A 222 30.32 -35.76 -113.02
N GLN A 223 29.10 -35.24 -113.12
CA GLN A 223 28.30 -35.29 -114.35
C GLN A 223 28.76 -34.26 -115.38
N LEU A 224 29.17 -33.07 -114.94
CA LEU A 224 29.78 -32.04 -115.77
C LEU A 224 31.18 -32.48 -116.23
N ASP A 225 31.93 -33.22 -115.42
CA ASP A 225 33.20 -33.87 -115.81
C ASP A 225 32.95 -35.01 -116.82
N LYS A 226 31.84 -35.76 -116.71
CA LYS A 226 31.43 -36.74 -117.74
C LYS A 226 31.03 -36.08 -119.04
N GLU A 227 30.25 -34.99 -119.00
CA GLU A 227 29.90 -34.22 -120.21
C GLU A 227 31.13 -33.50 -120.78
N LYS A 228 32.04 -32.99 -119.94
CA LYS A 228 33.33 -32.44 -120.36
C LYS A 228 34.19 -33.52 -121.02
N ALA A 229 34.29 -34.71 -120.45
CA ALA A 229 35.00 -35.84 -121.05
C ALA A 229 34.33 -36.33 -122.35
N LYS A 230 33.00 -36.24 -122.48
CA LYS A 230 32.29 -36.46 -123.76
C LYS A 230 32.59 -35.38 -124.77
N VAL A 231 32.56 -34.09 -124.38
CA VAL A 231 32.89 -32.96 -125.25
C VAL A 231 34.37 -33.03 -125.67
N GLU A 232 35.26 -33.42 -124.78
CA GLU A 232 36.70 -33.62 -125.05
C GLU A 232 36.94 -34.87 -125.92
N SER A 233 36.14 -35.93 -125.75
CA SER A 233 36.09 -37.10 -126.65
C SER A 233 35.57 -36.73 -128.05
N MET A 234 34.51 -35.91 -128.13
CA MET A 234 34.00 -35.34 -129.37
C MET A 234 35.04 -34.42 -130.02
N LEU A 235 35.74 -33.57 -129.26
CA LEU A 235 36.80 -32.70 -129.76
C LEU A 235 37.93 -33.52 -130.40
N ARG A 236 38.34 -34.63 -129.76
CA ARG A 236 39.30 -35.60 -130.33
C ARG A 236 38.76 -36.36 -131.54
N HIS A 237 37.45 -36.35 -131.79
CA HIS A 237 36.81 -36.94 -132.96
C HIS A 237 36.58 -35.90 -134.09
N GLU A 238 36.64 -34.60 -133.76
CA GLU A 238 36.40 -33.46 -134.66
C GLU A 238 37.70 -32.91 -135.30
N GLU A 239 38.87 -33.35 -134.84
CA GLU A 239 40.20 -32.80 -135.23
C GLU A 239 40.75 -33.28 -136.59
N VAL A 240 39.95 -33.96 -137.43
CA VAL A 240 40.31 -34.26 -138.84
C VAL A 240 39.15 -33.97 -139.79
N ARG A 241 39.04 -32.71 -140.23
CA ARG A 241 38.29 -32.30 -141.43
C ARG A 241 39.27 -31.94 -142.56
N PRO A 242 38.86 -32.02 -143.83
CA PRO A 242 38.91 -30.78 -144.62
C PRO A 242 37.58 -30.41 -145.32
N TRP A 243 37.12 -29.17 -145.09
CA TRP A 243 36.20 -28.31 -145.89
C TRP A 243 34.77 -28.87 -146.21
N GLN A 244 33.66 -28.23 -145.84
CA GLN A 244 33.11 -26.97 -146.41
C GLN A 244 32.06 -26.28 -145.47
N GLU A 245 31.61 -25.08 -145.87
CA GLU A 245 30.57 -24.17 -145.28
C GLU A 245 29.10 -24.62 -145.53
N PRO A 246 28.02 -23.94 -145.03
CA PRO A 246 27.93 -22.74 -144.16
C PRO A 246 26.91 -22.80 -142.98
N ASP A 247 26.84 -21.67 -142.24
CA ASP A 247 25.66 -21.02 -141.63
C ASP A 247 25.13 -21.30 -140.20
N LEU A 248 24.56 -20.20 -139.64
CA LEU A 248 23.72 -20.01 -138.43
C LEU A 248 24.38 -19.89 -137.03
N LEU A 249 24.34 -18.65 -136.51
CA LEU A 249 24.69 -18.24 -135.14
C LEU A 249 23.59 -18.56 -134.11
N LEU A 250 23.99 -18.96 -132.89
CA LEU A 250 23.11 -19.25 -131.75
C LEU A 250 22.67 -17.99 -130.96
N PRO A 251 21.62 -18.09 -130.11
CA PRO A 251 20.99 -16.96 -129.40
C PRO A 251 21.20 -17.03 -127.87
N THR A 252 20.32 -16.34 -127.10
CA THR A 252 20.11 -16.37 -125.62
C THR A 252 21.04 -15.47 -124.78
N LEU A 253 20.60 -14.83 -123.68
CA LEU A 253 19.28 -14.55 -123.05
C LEU A 253 19.44 -13.25 -122.21
N PRO A 254 18.36 -12.56 -121.76
CA PRO A 254 18.45 -11.21 -121.18
C PRO A 254 18.68 -11.18 -119.66
N GLU A 255 19.18 -10.03 -119.20
CA GLU A 255 19.34 -9.67 -117.80
C GLU A 255 18.03 -9.22 -117.11
N SER A 256 18.03 -9.37 -115.78
CA SER A 256 17.54 -8.43 -114.78
C SER A 256 16.15 -7.80 -114.90
N ASN A 257 15.35 -7.95 -113.83
CA ASN A 257 14.40 -6.91 -113.45
C ASN A 257 14.28 -6.80 -111.92
N SER A 258 14.05 -5.57 -111.42
CA SER A 258 14.25 -5.22 -110.03
C SER A 258 13.20 -4.23 -109.52
N LEU A 259 12.72 -4.41 -108.28
CA LEU A 259 12.08 -3.38 -107.41
C LEU A 259 10.65 -2.92 -107.87
N LEU A 260 9.70 -2.43 -107.03
CA LEU A 260 9.64 -2.07 -105.60
C LEU A 260 8.16 -1.97 -105.08
N LEU A 261 7.99 -1.95 -103.74
CA LEU A 261 6.99 -1.22 -102.92
C LEU A 261 5.48 -1.62 -102.77
N SER A 262 5.12 -1.81 -101.48
CA SER A 262 3.88 -1.36 -100.76
C SER A 262 2.51 -2.00 -101.14
N THR A 263 1.50 -2.19 -100.25
CA THR A 263 1.15 -1.60 -98.93
C THR A 263 0.25 -2.56 -98.08
N ARG A 264 0.06 -2.24 -96.78
CA ARG A 264 -1.00 -2.74 -95.84
C ARG A 264 -2.45 -2.68 -96.40
N PRO A 265 -3.50 -3.28 -95.79
CA PRO A 265 -3.75 -3.51 -94.34
C PRO A 265 -4.17 -4.99 -94.01
N SER A 266 -4.80 -5.41 -92.88
CA SER A 266 -5.41 -4.73 -91.71
C SER A 266 -5.43 -5.63 -90.44
N LEU A 267 -6.10 -5.20 -89.36
CA LEU A 267 -6.45 -5.96 -88.15
C LEU A 267 -7.88 -5.61 -87.68
N ALA A 268 -8.60 -6.56 -87.06
CA ALA A 268 -9.91 -6.35 -86.43
C ALA A 268 -9.91 -6.90 -84.98
N GLY A 269 -10.51 -6.16 -84.05
CA GLY A 269 -10.84 -6.62 -82.68
C GLY A 269 -12.20 -7.34 -82.62
N PRO A 270 -12.84 -7.55 -81.45
CA PRO A 270 -12.73 -6.78 -80.19
C PRO A 270 -12.56 -7.62 -78.88
N GLY A 271 -12.63 -6.96 -77.70
CA GLY A 271 -12.64 -7.58 -76.34
C GLY A 271 -14.02 -8.15 -75.90
N PRO A 272 -14.47 -8.09 -74.61
CA PRO A 272 -13.96 -7.32 -73.45
C PRO A 272 -14.10 -7.97 -72.02
N CYS A 273 -13.89 -7.18 -70.94
CA CYS A 273 -14.43 -7.32 -69.54
C CYS A 273 -13.91 -8.48 -68.63
N CYS A 274 -13.90 -8.42 -67.28
CA CYS A 274 -14.30 -7.40 -66.28
C CYS A 274 -13.62 -7.61 -64.88
N SER A 275 -13.52 -6.52 -64.09
CA SER A 275 -13.52 -6.30 -62.60
C SER A 275 -13.39 -7.47 -61.57
N ILE A 276 -12.87 -7.28 -60.33
CA ILE A 276 -13.57 -6.74 -59.12
C ILE A 276 -12.65 -6.70 -57.85
N HIS A 277 -12.71 -5.61 -57.04
CA HIS A 277 -12.48 -5.43 -55.56
C HIS A 277 -11.31 -6.13 -54.78
N THR A 278 -10.89 -5.78 -53.53
CA THR A 278 -11.43 -4.95 -52.41
C THR A 278 -10.31 -4.46 -51.46
N SER A 279 -10.52 -3.34 -50.74
CA SER A 279 -9.87 -3.04 -49.42
C SER A 279 -10.80 -3.42 -48.26
N PRO A 280 -10.33 -3.66 -47.01
CA PRO A 280 -10.45 -2.62 -45.93
C PRO A 280 -9.34 -2.67 -44.82
N VAL A 281 -8.85 -1.56 -44.23
CA VAL A 281 -9.24 -0.82 -42.98
C VAL A 281 -8.85 -1.46 -41.60
N ILE A 282 -7.84 -0.87 -40.89
CA ILE A 282 -7.74 -0.30 -39.49
C ILE A 282 -8.42 -1.06 -38.30
N PRO A 283 -8.00 -1.03 -36.99
CA PRO A 283 -7.02 -0.18 -36.21
C PRO A 283 -5.93 -1.00 -35.43
N SER A 284 -4.86 -0.46 -34.79
CA SER A 284 -4.64 0.68 -33.86
C SER A 284 -5.21 0.54 -32.44
N LEU A 285 -4.44 -0.06 -31.52
CA LEU A 285 -4.79 -0.19 -30.09
C LEU A 285 -4.45 1.08 -29.28
N LEU A 286 -5.43 1.61 -28.57
CA LEU A 286 -5.25 2.63 -27.53
C LEU A 286 -5.05 1.95 -26.17
N PHE A 287 -3.90 2.20 -25.53
CA PHE A 287 -3.68 1.91 -24.12
C PHE A 287 -4.22 3.09 -23.29
N CYS A 288 -5.18 2.84 -22.39
CA CYS A 288 -5.67 3.82 -21.42
C CYS A 288 -5.50 3.30 -20.00
N SER A 289 -5.02 4.17 -19.11
CA SER A 289 -4.59 3.86 -17.74
C SER A 289 -5.72 3.37 -16.81
N ALA A 290 -5.37 2.46 -15.90
CA ALA A 290 -6.14 2.21 -14.68
C ALA A 290 -5.72 3.21 -13.56
N PRO A 291 -6.65 3.66 -12.70
CA PRO A 291 -6.35 4.63 -11.65
C PRO A 291 -5.82 4.01 -10.34
N SER A 292 -5.09 4.84 -9.60
CA SER A 292 -4.36 4.56 -8.35
C SER A 292 -5.21 4.03 -7.18
N ALA A 293 -4.73 2.99 -6.52
CA ALA A 293 -5.25 2.46 -5.25
C ALA A 293 -4.53 3.06 -4.02
N ALA A 294 -4.54 4.39 -3.88
CA ALA A 294 -3.79 5.11 -2.83
C ALA A 294 -4.64 6.06 -1.96
N ALA A 295 -5.97 5.86 -1.90
CA ALA A 295 -6.91 6.82 -1.31
C ALA A 295 -7.76 6.28 -0.13
N GLN A 296 -7.35 5.21 0.55
CA GLN A 296 -8.21 4.50 1.51
C GLN A 296 -7.57 4.14 2.88
N LEU A 297 -6.44 4.76 3.24
CA LEU A 297 -5.74 4.53 4.51
C LEU A 297 -5.66 5.75 5.46
N CYS A 298 -6.35 6.85 5.16
CA CYS A 298 -6.29 8.08 5.97
C CYS A 298 -7.54 8.35 6.85
N PHE A 299 -8.41 7.37 7.10
CA PHE A 299 -9.70 7.62 7.78
C PHE A 299 -9.90 6.97 9.17
N HIS A 300 -8.85 6.40 9.78
CA HIS A 300 -9.00 5.70 11.08
C HIS A 300 -8.25 6.31 12.29
N LEU A 301 -7.68 7.50 12.16
CA LEU A 301 -7.03 8.22 13.28
C LEU A 301 -7.53 9.66 13.40
N ARG A 302 -8.74 9.83 13.97
CA ARG A 302 -9.12 11.07 14.64
C ARG A 302 -10.26 10.87 15.65
N LEU A 303 -10.09 11.51 16.81
CA LEU A 303 -11.13 11.90 17.78
C LEU A 303 -11.67 10.79 18.72
N MET A 304 -10.85 10.45 19.71
CA MET A 304 -11.31 10.45 21.10
C MET A 304 -10.72 11.68 21.81
N PRO A 305 -11.54 12.51 22.45
CA PRO A 305 -11.11 13.26 23.62
C PRO A 305 -12.09 13.01 24.78
N GLY A 306 -11.57 12.44 25.88
CA GLY A 306 -12.27 12.43 27.16
C GLY A 306 -11.80 13.61 28.02
N LEU A 307 -12.75 14.42 28.47
CA LEU A 307 -12.67 15.36 29.59
C LEU A 307 -14.11 15.63 30.07
#